data_AF-A0A6L5EXU1-F1
#
_entry.id   AF-A0A6L5EXU1-F1
#
_cell.length_a   1.000
_cell.length_b   1.000
_cell.length_c   1.000
_cell.angle_alpha   90.00
_cell.angle_beta   90.00
_cell.angle_gamma   90.00
#
_symmetry.space_group_name_H-M   'P 1'
#
loop_
_entity.id
_entity.type
_entity.pdbx_description
1 polymer ?
#
loop_
_entity_poly.entity_id
_entity_poly.type
_entity_poly.pdbx_seq_one_letter_code
_entity_poly.pdbx_strand_id
1 'polypeptide(L)' 'MIVLDSGGLYAFLDTDDADHEAESAAIDAIPSPFVLTPFVLAEVDYLAQRRLVAAAECAFLSGSTPSRRSPMAI' A
#
# COMPACT_ATOMS: atom_id res chain seq x y z
N MET A 1 3.35 -16.90 11.22
CA MET A 1 2.20 -16.01 11.55
C MET A 1 2.77 -14.64 11.85
N ILE A 2 2.43 -13.66 11.02
CA ILE A 2 2.89 -12.27 11.15
C ILE A 2 1.66 -11.39 11.33
N VAL A 3 1.73 -10.46 12.29
CA VAL A 3 0.73 -9.41 12.46
C VAL A 3 1.16 -8.23 11.62
N LEU A 4 0.28 -7.77 10.74
CA LEU A 4 0.54 -6.61 9.90
C LEU A 4 0.18 -5.35 10.69
N ASP A 5 1.03 -4.34 10.61
CA ASP A 5 0.73 -2.99 11.07
C ASP A 5 0.28 -2.10 9.90
N SER A 6 -0.22 -0.91 10.24
CA SER A 6 -0.76 0.03 9.26
C SER A 6 0.30 0.67 8.37
N GLY A 7 1.52 0.87 8.88
CA GLY A 7 2.62 1.52 8.16
C GLY A 7 3.16 0.63 7.06
N GLY A 8 3.56 -0.61 7.40
CA GLY A 8 4.04 -1.58 6.42
C GLY A 8 2.98 -1.91 5.38
N LEU A 9 1.72 -2.08 5.80
CA LEU A 9 0.62 -2.31 4.86
C LEU A 9 0.34 -1.09 3.97
N TYR A 10 0.45 0.14 4.48
CA TYR A 10 0.28 1.35 3.68
C TYR A 10 1.41 1.50 2.64
N ALA A 11 2.68 1.34 3.04
CA ALA A 11 3.81 1.39 2.12
C ALA A 11 3.76 0.28 1.05
N PHE A 12 3.27 -0.91 1.41
CA PHE A 12 2.98 -1.96 0.44
C PHE A 12 1.91 -1.55 -0.60
N LEU A 13 0.90 -0.77 -0.21
CA LEU A 13 -0.17 -0.34 -1.11
C LEU A 13 0.19 0.89 -1.97
N ASP A 14 1.05 1.76 -1.47
CA ASP A 14 1.49 2.99 -2.14
C ASP A 14 2.72 2.72 -3.02
N THR A 15 2.54 2.59 -4.33
CA THR A 15 3.64 2.27 -5.27
C THR A 15 4.71 3.37 -5.38
N ASP A 16 4.41 4.58 -4.91
CA ASP A 16 5.34 5.70 -4.92
C ASP A 16 6.00 5.91 -3.53
N ASP A 17 5.66 5.10 -2.53
CA ASP A 17 6.33 5.11 -1.23
C ASP A 17 7.76 4.57 -1.34
N ALA A 18 8.67 5.18 -0.59
CA ALA A 18 10.09 4.84 -0.63
C ALA A 18 10.36 3.39 -0.18
N ASP A 19 9.49 2.86 0.68
CA ASP A 19 9.63 1.51 1.25
C ASP A 19 8.80 0.45 0.50
N HIS A 20 8.08 0.82 -0.57
CA HIS A 20 7.17 -0.07 -1.31
C HIS A 20 7.83 -1.38 -1.75
N GLU A 21 9.02 -1.31 -2.35
CA GLU A 21 9.75 -2.47 -2.85
C GLU A 21 10.23 -3.37 -1.70
N ALA A 22 10.64 -2.77 -0.57
CA ALA A 22 11.10 -3.52 0.60
C ALA A 22 9.95 -4.27 1.27
N GLU A 23 8.80 -3.62 1.44
CA GLU A 23 7.60 -4.23 2.01
C GLU A 23 7.00 -5.30 1.09
N SER A 24 7.00 -5.08 -0.23
CA SER A 24 6.56 -6.07 -1.21
C SER A 24 7.42 -7.34 -1.14
N ALA A 25 8.74 -7.19 -1.14
CA ALA A 25 9.66 -8.31 -0.99
C ALA A 25 9.49 -9.05 0.35
N ALA A 26 9.21 -8.32 1.44
CA ALA A 26 8.95 -8.91 2.74
C ALA A 26 7.66 -9.74 2.74
N ILE A 27 6.57 -9.22 2.18
CA ILE A 27 5.29 -9.94 2.07
C ILE A 27 5.45 -11.21 1.22
N ASP A 28 6.15 -11.14 0.09
CA ASP A 28 6.37 -12.30 -0.78
C ASP A 28 7.25 -13.38 -0.12
N ALA A 29 8.20 -12.99 0.71
CA ALA A 29 9.11 -13.92 1.39
C ALA A 29 8.47 -14.61 2.61
N ILE A 30 7.40 -14.04 3.18
CA ILE A 30 6.80 -14.53 4.43
C ILE A 30 5.70 -15.56 4.13
N PRO A 31 5.80 -16.79 4.66
CA PRO A 31 4.73 -17.75 4.53
C PRO A 31 3.51 -17.33 5.37
N SER A 32 2.34 -17.37 4.73
CA SER A 32 1.03 -17.12 5.35
C SER A 32 0.78 -18.03 6.59
N PRO A 33 -0.04 -17.63 7.57
CA PRO A 33 -1.03 -16.54 7.51
C PRO A 33 -0.55 -15.18 8.01
N PHE A 34 -1.07 -14.13 7.37
CA PHE A 34 -1.03 -12.74 7.84
C PHE A 34 -2.27 -12.45 8.70
N VAL A 35 -2.08 -11.70 9.78
CA VAL A 35 -3.15 -11.33 10.72
C VAL A 35 -3.32 -9.82 10.72
N LEU A 36 -4.56 -9.37 10.51
CA LEU A 36 -4.97 -7.98 10.57
C LEU A 36 -5.97 -7.77 11.70
N THR A 37 -5.83 -6.67 12.43
CA THR A 37 -6.86 -6.23 13.37
C THR A 37 -7.83 -5.28 12.66
N PRO A 38 -9.08 -5.16 13.14
CA PRO A 38 -10.01 -4.16 12.62
C PRO A 38 -9.50 -2.71 12.73
N PHE A 39 -8.64 -2.41 13.72
CA PHE A 39 -8.06 -1.07 13.89
C PHE A 39 -7.02 -0.76 12.82
N VAL A 40 -6.14 -1.72 12.49
CA VAL A 40 -5.18 -1.59 11.38
C VAL A 40 -5.93 -1.39 10.07
N LEU A 41 -7.00 -2.15 9.84
CA LEU A 41 -7.82 -2.00 8.64
C LEU A 41 -8.47 -0.61 8.55
N ALA A 42 -9.04 -0.11 9.65
CA ALA A 42 -9.66 1.21 9.69
C ALA A 42 -8.66 2.35 9.47
N GLU A 43 -7.45 2.22 10.00
CA GLU A 43 -6.38 3.20 9.80
C GLU A 43 -5.89 3.21 8.35
N VAL A 44 -5.63 2.04 7.76
CA VAL A 44 -5.21 1.92 6.36
C VAL A 44 -6.29 2.44 5.41
N ASP A 45 -7.57 2.16 5.66
CA ASP A 45 -8.69 2.72 4.90
C ASP A 45 -8.69 4.26 4.93
N TYR A 46 -8.57 4.84 6.12
CA TYR A 46 -8.50 6.29 6.29
C TYR A 46 -7.29 6.91 5.57
N LEU A 47 -6.11 6.30 5.68
CA LEU A 47 -4.88 6.79 5.04
C LEU A 47 -4.97 6.69 3.51
N ALA A 48 -5.44 5.55 2.99
CA ALA A 48 -5.60 5.33 1.55
C ALA A 48 -6.55 6.36 0.92
N GLN A 49 -7.70 6.61 1.54
CA GLN A 49 -8.65 7.63 1.08
C GLN A 49 -8.05 9.03 1.08
N ARG A 50 -7.26 9.38 2.11
CA ARG A 50 -6.72 10.74 2.25
C ARG A 50 -5.47 11.02 1.43
N ARG A 51 -4.68 10.01 1.12
CA ARG A 51 -3.35 10.18 0.52
C ARG A 51 -3.26 9.57 -0.87
N LEU A 52 -3.68 8.32 -1.05
CA LEU A 52 -3.58 7.65 -2.34
C LEU A 52 -4.63 8.15 -3.33
N VAL A 53 -5.89 8.22 -2.90
CA VAL A 53 -6.97 8.75 -3.76
C VAL A 53 -6.72 10.21 -4.08
N ALA A 54 -6.39 11.02 -3.07
CA ALA A 54 -6.09 12.44 -3.27
C ALA A 54 -4.88 12.65 -4.20
N ALA A 55 -3.82 11.85 -4.08
CA ALA A 55 -2.67 11.91 -5.00
C ALA A 55 -3.06 11.50 -6.42
N ALA A 56 -3.85 10.43 -6.58
CA ALA A 56 -4.34 9.97 -7.88
C ALA A 56 -5.23 11.01 -8.57
N GLU A 57 -6.13 11.66 -7.81
CA GLU A 57 -6.95 12.77 -8.29
C GLU A 57 -6.09 13.97 -8.71
N CYS A 58 -5.12 14.37 -7.89
CA CYS A 58 -4.21 15.47 -8.24
C CYS A 58 -3.40 15.18 -9.50
N ALA A 59 -2.87 13.95 -9.64
CA ALA A 59 -2.15 13.53 -10.83
C ALA A 59 -3.04 13.62 -12.08
N PHE A 60 -4.25 13.05 -12.00
CA PHE A 60 -5.23 13.11 -13.08
C PHE A 60 -5.56 14.56 -13.50
N LEU A 61 -5.85 15.43 -12.53
CA LEU A 61 -6.17 16.84 -12.78
C LEU A 61 -4.98 17.62 -13.34
N SER A 62 -3.76 17.23 -13.00
CA SER A 62 -2.52 17.84 -13.52
C SER A 62 -2.11 17.30 -14.89
N GLY A 63 -2.84 16.32 -15.44
CA GLY A 63 -2.51 15.66 -16.70
C GLY A 63 -1.30 14.71 -16.61
N SER A 64 -0.82 14.41 -15.41
CA SER A 64 0.16 13.35 -15.18
C SER A 64 -0.58 12.03 -14.95
N THR A 65 -0.05 10.92 -15.49
CA THR A 65 -0.60 9.61 -15.15
C THR A 65 -0.09 9.25 -13.75
N PRO A 66 -0.96 8.87 -12.79
CA PRO A 66 -0.48 8.26 -11.56
C PRO A 66 0.38 7.05 -11.92
N SER A 67 1.53 6.92 -11.27
CA SER A 67 2.56 5.90 -11.52
C SER A 67 1.96 4.49 -11.36
N ARG A 68 1.35 3.94 -12.41
CA ARG A 68 0.98 2.52 -12.46
C ARG A 68 2.24 1.73 -12.77
N ARG A 69 3.05 1.43 -11.74
CA ARG A 69 3.91 0.25 -11.84
C ARG A 69 3.01 -0.97 -11.70
N SER A 70 3.10 -1.87 -12.67
CA SER A 70 2.23 -3.04 -12.83
C SER A 70 2.19 -3.89 -11.56
N PRO A 71 1.06 -4.57 -11.27
CA PRO A 71 1.08 -5.62 -10.25
C PRO A 71 2.08 -6.69 -10.67
N MET A 72 2.97 -7.07 -9.76
CA MET A 72 3.85 -8.21 -9.94
C MET A 72 2.95 -9.44 -10.12
N ALA A 73 3.06 -10.08 -11.29
CA ALA A 73 2.33 -11.31 -11.57
C ALA A 73 2.79 -12.38 -10.56
N ILE A 74 1.83 -12.92 -9.81
CA ILE A 74 1.99 -14.12 -8.98
C ILE A 74 2.10 -15.35 -9.90
#